data_AF-A0A3B0B4R6-F1
#
_entry.id   AF-A0A3B0B4R6-F1
#
_cell.length_a   1.000
_cell.length_b   1.000
_cell.length_c   1.000
_cell.angle_alpha   90.00
_cell.angle_beta   90.00
_cell.angle_gamma   90.00
#
_symmetry.space_group_name_H-M   'P 1'
#
loop_
_entity.id
_entity.type
_entity.pdbx_description
1 polymer ?
#
loop_
_entity_poly.entity_id
_entity_poly.type
_entity_poly.pdbx_seq_one_letter_code
_entity_poly.pdbx_strand_id
1 'polypeptide(L)'
;MTTSTKTAKRAAPIETAEPLDRGKDLELSAGLTAARIVRSAPGGTYGLLDFFDKDTWISLLGEGHGVDVLNGTILGAAGAVAARGLTEFDLDFPLEASLTAISQDDLRIARRWLATALATSSGTTAHSREPAILLAARGWTGNSLRITSLVLAVVCLAVHSVSVAKHRRR
;
A
#
# COMPACT_ATOMS: atom_id res chain seq x y z
N MET A 1 22.41 -34.82 61.38
CA MET A 1 21.12 -34.41 60.78
C MET A 1 21.35 -33.09 60.08
N THR A 2 21.31 -33.10 58.74
CA THR A 2 21.50 -31.96 57.85
C THR A 2 20.13 -31.33 57.54
N THR A 3 19.97 -30.03 57.75
CA THR A 3 18.78 -29.30 57.28
C THR A 3 19.13 -28.42 56.09
N SER A 4 18.31 -28.59 55.05
CA SER A 4 18.47 -28.11 53.68
C SER A 4 17.88 -26.72 53.50
N THR A 5 18.53 -25.98 52.61
CA THR A 5 18.26 -24.66 52.02
C THR A 5 16.83 -24.42 51.51
N LYS A 6 16.36 -23.17 51.57
CA LYS A 6 15.37 -22.63 50.63
C LYS A 6 15.64 -21.16 50.32
N THR A 7 16.44 -20.95 49.28
CA THR A 7 16.74 -19.63 48.70
C THR A 7 15.56 -19.19 47.83
N ALA A 8 15.01 -18.00 48.09
CA ALA A 8 13.95 -17.39 47.31
C ALA A 8 14.45 -17.02 45.90
N LYS A 9 13.78 -17.57 44.88
CA LYS A 9 14.05 -17.29 43.46
C LYS A 9 13.41 -15.94 43.11
N ARG A 10 14.25 -14.92 42.92
CA ARG A 10 13.87 -13.57 42.48
C ARG A 10 13.27 -13.66 41.07
N ALA A 11 12.05 -13.17 40.87
CA ALA A 11 11.46 -13.05 39.54
C ALA A 11 12.23 -11.99 38.74
N ALA A 12 12.61 -12.33 37.51
CA ALA A 12 13.23 -11.40 36.58
C ALA A 12 12.22 -10.35 36.10
N PRO A 13 12.66 -9.13 35.74
CA PRO A 13 11.76 -8.10 35.20
C PRO A 13 11.20 -8.57 33.86
N ILE A 14 9.90 -8.38 33.65
CA ILE A 14 9.26 -8.55 32.36
C ILE A 14 9.84 -7.47 31.44
N GLU A 15 10.67 -7.86 30.47
CA GLU A 15 11.07 -7.00 29.37
C GLU A 15 9.78 -6.52 28.68
N THR A 16 9.53 -5.22 28.77
CA THR A 16 8.47 -4.56 28.00
C THR A 16 8.80 -4.73 26.53
N ALA A 17 8.10 -5.64 25.86
CA ALA A 17 8.14 -5.74 24.40
C ALA A 17 7.84 -4.35 23.82
N GLU A 18 8.74 -3.83 22.99
CA GLU A 18 8.49 -2.60 22.25
C GLU A 18 7.14 -2.71 21.53
N PRO A 19 6.30 -1.66 21.53
CA PRO A 19 5.07 -1.68 20.76
C PRO A 19 5.42 -1.89 19.29
N LEU A 20 5.03 -3.04 18.74
CA LEU A 20 5.09 -3.32 17.30
C LEU A 20 4.49 -2.12 16.56
N ASP A 21 5.28 -1.51 15.69
CA ASP A 21 4.87 -0.41 14.83
C ASP A 21 3.93 -0.95 13.74
N ARG A 22 2.69 -1.25 14.12
CA ARG A 22 1.68 -1.89 13.27
C ARG A 22 1.50 -1.18 11.94
N GLY A 23 1.67 0.16 11.90
CA GLY A 23 1.59 0.94 10.67
C GLY A 23 2.63 0.51 9.63
N LYS A 24 3.89 0.31 10.04
CA LYS A 24 4.95 -0.17 9.15
C LYS A 24 4.71 -1.58 8.64
N ASP A 25 4.23 -2.48 9.49
CA ASP A 25 3.94 -3.87 9.09
C ASP A 25 2.81 -3.92 8.05
N LEU A 26 1.80 -3.06 8.21
CA LEU A 26 0.70 -2.92 7.27
C LEU A 26 1.13 -2.28 5.96
N GLU A 27 1.95 -1.23 6.01
CA GLU A 27 2.54 -0.60 4.83
C GLU A 27 3.35 -1.63 4.02
N LEU A 28 4.22 -2.40 4.70
CA LEU A 28 5.01 -3.44 4.07
C LEU A 28 4.15 -4.54 3.45
N SER A 29 3.15 -5.04 4.19
CA SER A 29 2.24 -6.10 3.74
C SER A 29 1.43 -5.66 2.51
N ALA A 30 0.85 -4.46 2.55
CA ALA A 30 0.11 -3.88 1.43
C ALA A 30 1.03 -3.69 0.21
N GLY A 31 2.25 -3.21 0.41
CA GLY A 31 3.22 -3.02 -0.66
C GLY A 31 3.67 -4.32 -1.32
N LEU A 32 3.98 -5.36 -0.54
CA LEU A 32 4.32 -6.67 -1.08
C LEU A 32 3.16 -7.25 -1.92
N THR A 33 1.93 -7.07 -1.45
CA THR A 33 0.72 -7.54 -2.12
C THR A 33 0.46 -6.80 -3.43
N ALA A 34 0.53 -5.47 -3.42
CA ALA A 34 0.42 -4.65 -4.63
C ALA A 34 1.50 -5.03 -5.66
N ALA A 35 2.75 -5.17 -5.23
CA ALA A 35 3.85 -5.57 -6.11
C ALA A 35 3.61 -6.95 -6.73
N ARG A 36 3.06 -7.91 -5.97
CA ARG A 36 2.69 -9.24 -6.49
C ARG A 36 1.63 -9.13 -7.57
N ILE A 37 0.56 -8.37 -7.35
CA ILE A 37 -0.53 -8.17 -8.31
C ILE A 37 -0.01 -7.52 -9.60
N VAL A 38 0.78 -6.46 -9.48
CA VAL A 38 1.37 -5.76 -10.64
C VAL A 38 2.32 -6.67 -11.42
N ARG A 39 3.13 -7.48 -10.73
CA ARG A 39 4.07 -8.40 -11.39
C ARG A 39 3.37 -9.54 -12.14
N SER A 40 2.24 -10.04 -11.63
CA SER A 40 1.54 -11.16 -12.25
C SER A 40 0.83 -10.76 -13.55
N ALA A 41 0.42 -9.50 -13.66
CA ALA A 41 -0.12 -8.85 -14.88
C ALA A 41 -1.02 -9.72 -15.80
N PRO A 42 -2.16 -10.28 -15.32
CA PRO A 42 -3.24 -10.66 -16.23
C PRO A 42 -4.09 -9.43 -16.61
N GLY A 43 -4.70 -9.44 -17.80
CA GLY A 43 -5.63 -8.40 -18.25
C GLY A 43 -7.01 -8.44 -17.56
N GLY A 44 -7.04 -8.72 -16.26
CA GLY A 44 -8.25 -8.92 -15.46
C GLY A 44 -8.65 -7.72 -14.60
N THR A 45 -9.81 -7.84 -13.96
CA THR A 45 -10.32 -6.91 -12.93
C THR A 45 -9.83 -7.31 -11.55
N TYR A 46 -9.41 -6.35 -10.74
CA TYR A 46 -8.96 -6.56 -9.35
C TYR A 46 -9.91 -5.87 -8.38
N GLY A 47 -10.10 -6.48 -7.23
CA GLY A 47 -10.99 -6.03 -6.17
C GLY A 47 -10.27 -5.85 -4.84
N LEU A 48 -11.00 -5.26 -3.90
CA LEU A 48 -10.49 -4.97 -2.55
C LEU A 48 -9.98 -6.24 -1.84
N LEU A 49 -10.65 -7.37 -2.09
CA LEU A 49 -10.35 -8.65 -1.44
C LEU A 49 -9.07 -9.32 -1.96
N ASP A 50 -8.44 -8.80 -3.02
CA ASP A 50 -7.13 -9.26 -3.47
C ASP A 50 -5.99 -8.81 -2.54
N PHE A 51 -6.27 -7.84 -1.67
CA PHE A 51 -5.35 -7.28 -0.68
C PHE A 51 -5.47 -7.97 0.67
N PHE A 52 -6.65 -7.85 1.26
CA PHE A 52 -6.99 -8.39 2.57
C PHE A 52 -8.40 -8.94 2.52
N ASP A 53 -8.73 -9.88 3.40
CA ASP A 53 -10.11 -10.33 3.56
C ASP A 53 -11.02 -9.21 4.09
N LYS A 54 -12.34 -9.44 4.03
CA LYS A 54 -13.35 -8.45 4.41
C LYS A 54 -13.21 -7.98 5.86
N ASP A 55 -12.95 -8.90 6.79
CA ASP A 55 -12.91 -8.59 8.21
C ASP A 55 -11.66 -7.77 8.54
N THR A 56 -10.54 -8.12 7.92
CA THR A 56 -9.30 -7.35 7.97
C THR A 56 -9.53 -5.93 7.43
N TRP A 57 -10.19 -5.77 6.28
CA TRP A 57 -10.51 -4.44 5.76
C TRP A 57 -11.39 -3.61 6.70
N ILE A 58 -12.41 -4.23 7.31
CA ILE A 58 -13.25 -3.54 8.29
C ILE A 58 -12.42 -3.06 9.49
N SER A 59 -11.53 -3.93 10.00
CA SER A 59 -10.64 -3.59 11.13
C SER A 59 -9.71 -2.43 10.77
N LEU A 60 -9.02 -2.52 9.63
CA LEU A 60 -8.05 -1.52 9.18
C LEU A 60 -8.68 -0.15 8.95
N LEU A 61 -9.86 -0.12 8.35
CA LEU A 61 -10.57 1.12 8.08
C LEU A 61 -11.21 1.70 9.35
N GLY A 62 -11.66 0.86 10.28
CA GLY A 62 -12.18 1.27 11.58
C GLY A 62 -11.11 1.81 12.54
N GLU A 63 -9.89 1.28 12.46
CA GLU A 63 -8.76 1.69 13.31
C GLU A 63 -7.94 2.85 12.71
N GLY A 64 -8.29 3.35 11.52
CA GLY A 64 -7.64 4.50 10.89
C GLY A 64 -6.30 4.18 10.19
N HIS A 65 -5.99 2.90 9.97
CA HIS A 65 -4.77 2.45 9.29
C HIS A 65 -4.84 2.53 7.76
N GLY A 66 -5.93 3.08 7.20
CA GLY A 66 -6.14 3.14 5.76
C GLY A 66 -5.06 3.93 5.01
N VAL A 67 -4.44 4.93 5.65
CA VAL A 67 -3.34 5.70 5.05
C VAL A 67 -2.08 4.86 4.89
N ASP A 68 -1.74 4.04 5.89
CA ASP A 68 -0.57 3.15 5.87
C ASP A 68 -0.71 2.11 4.76
N VAL A 69 -1.91 1.52 4.62
CA VAL A 69 -2.25 0.58 3.53
C VAL A 69 -2.11 1.23 2.16
N LEU A 70 -2.60 2.46 2.02
CA LEU A 70 -2.51 3.21 0.77
C LEU A 70 -1.05 3.53 0.40
N ASN A 71 -0.26 4.01 1.37
CA ASN A 71 1.17 4.29 1.19
C ASN A 71 1.92 3.03 0.73
N GLY A 72 1.69 1.91 1.42
CA GLY A 72 2.29 0.63 1.08
C GLY A 72 1.97 0.22 -0.34
N THR A 73 0.69 0.31 -0.71
CA THR A 73 0.21 0.02 -2.06
C THR A 73 0.91 0.85 -3.13
N ILE A 74 1.04 2.17 -2.92
CA ILE A 74 1.73 3.09 -3.85
C ILE A 74 3.18 2.67 -4.06
N LEU A 75 3.93 2.43 -2.97
CA LEU A 75 5.35 2.08 -3.03
C LEU A 75 5.57 0.72 -3.69
N GLY A 76 4.76 -0.28 -3.33
CA GLY A 76 4.81 -1.62 -3.92
C GLY A 76 4.49 -1.62 -5.41
N ALA A 77 3.45 -0.89 -5.81
CA ALA A 77 3.08 -0.75 -7.21
C ALA A 77 4.17 -0.03 -8.03
N ALA A 78 4.69 1.09 -7.51
CA ALA A 78 5.77 1.84 -8.16
C ALA A 78 7.02 0.96 -8.36
N GLY A 79 7.47 0.26 -7.31
CA GLY A 79 8.64 -0.63 -7.40
C GLY A 79 8.45 -1.75 -8.44
N ALA A 80 7.25 -2.31 -8.53
CA ALA A 80 6.94 -3.34 -9.53
C ALA A 80 6.88 -2.80 -10.96
N VAL A 81 6.38 -1.58 -11.16
CA VAL A 81 6.38 -0.87 -12.46
C VAL A 81 7.82 -0.55 -12.88
N ALA A 82 8.62 0.04 -11.97
CA ALA A 82 10.04 0.37 -12.22
C ALA A 82 10.86 -0.88 -12.59
N ALA A 83 10.60 -2.03 -11.95
CA ALA A 83 11.26 -3.30 -12.27
C ALA A 83 10.98 -3.81 -13.71
N ARG A 84 10.03 -3.22 -14.44
CA ARG A 84 9.78 -3.48 -15.87
C ARG A 84 10.47 -2.47 -16.81
N GLY A 85 11.25 -1.56 -16.24
CA GLY A 85 11.92 -0.48 -16.96
C GLY A 85 10.96 0.61 -17.42
N LEU A 86 9.89 0.83 -16.66
CA LEU A 86 8.93 1.91 -16.90
C LEU A 86 9.22 3.09 -15.98
N THR A 87 8.93 4.28 -16.49
CA THR A 87 9.14 5.58 -15.84
C THR A 87 7.80 6.25 -15.54
N GLU A 88 7.83 7.37 -14.86
CA GLU A 88 6.66 8.22 -14.61
C GLU A 88 5.94 8.64 -15.90
N PHE A 89 6.67 8.79 -17.02
CA PHE A 89 6.10 9.13 -18.33
C PHE A 89 5.28 7.98 -18.94
N ASP A 90 5.57 6.74 -18.53
CA ASP A 90 4.84 5.55 -18.96
C ASP A 90 3.55 5.32 -18.16
N LEU A 91 3.14 6.26 -17.31
CA LEU A 91 1.85 6.21 -16.64
C LEU A 91 0.73 6.93 -17.39
N ASP A 92 1.07 7.67 -18.46
CA ASP A 92 0.13 8.55 -19.14
C ASP A 92 -0.71 7.80 -20.20
N PHE A 93 -1.50 6.84 -19.73
CA PHE A 93 -2.43 6.06 -20.56
C PHE A 93 -3.88 6.39 -20.23
N PRO A 94 -4.78 6.49 -21.22
CA PRO A 94 -6.20 6.68 -20.95
C PRO A 94 -6.74 5.39 -20.31
N LEU A 95 -7.06 5.44 -19.03
CA LEU A 95 -7.84 4.41 -18.37
C LEU A 95 -9.30 4.86 -18.41
N GLU A 96 -10.11 4.26 -19.28
CA GLU A 96 -11.55 4.46 -19.20
C GLU A 96 -12.03 3.82 -17.89
N ALA A 97 -12.58 4.65 -16.99
CA ALA A 97 -13.20 4.15 -15.78
C ALA A 97 -14.52 3.46 -16.15
N SER A 98 -14.43 2.22 -16.65
CA SER A 98 -15.61 1.36 -16.84
C SER A 98 -16.08 0.72 -15.53
N LEU A 99 -15.37 0.96 -14.42
CA LEU A 99 -15.62 0.39 -13.10
C LEU A 99 -16.29 1.42 -12.20
N THR A 100 -17.51 1.14 -11.77
CA THR A 100 -18.36 2.02 -10.94
C THR A 100 -17.76 2.38 -9.57
N ALA A 101 -16.64 1.76 -9.18
CA ALA A 101 -16.00 1.94 -7.89
C ALA A 101 -14.88 3.01 -7.87
N ILE A 102 -14.35 3.41 -9.03
CA ILE A 102 -13.21 4.34 -9.12
C ILE A 102 -13.61 5.57 -9.94
N SER A 103 -13.53 6.76 -9.34
CA SER A 103 -13.81 7.99 -10.07
C SER A 103 -12.61 8.46 -10.92
N GLN A 104 -12.87 9.28 -11.93
CA GLN A 104 -11.80 9.91 -12.73
C GLN A 104 -10.87 10.78 -11.87
N ASP A 105 -11.38 11.39 -10.79
CA ASP A 105 -10.54 12.15 -9.86
C ASP A 105 -9.62 11.23 -9.05
N ASP A 106 -10.12 10.06 -8.61
CA ASP A 106 -9.30 9.07 -7.91
C ASP A 106 -8.17 8.56 -8.82
N LEU A 107 -8.46 8.30 -10.11
CA LEU A 107 -7.43 7.92 -11.10
C LEU A 107 -6.38 9.03 -11.29
N ARG A 108 -6.81 10.30 -11.36
CA ARG A 108 -5.90 11.44 -11.49
C ARG A 108 -4.98 11.57 -10.28
N ILE A 109 -5.53 11.44 -9.07
CA ILE A 109 -4.75 11.48 -7.82
C ILE A 109 -3.78 10.30 -7.74
N ALA A 110 -4.27 9.08 -7.98
CA ALA A 110 -3.46 7.86 -7.97
C ALA A 110 -2.33 7.92 -8.99
N ARG A 111 -2.59 8.42 -10.21
CA ARG A 111 -1.56 8.61 -11.25
C ARG A 111 -0.46 9.53 -10.77
N ARG A 112 -0.82 10.69 -10.20
CA ARG A 112 0.17 11.64 -9.67
C ARG A 112 1.02 10.99 -8.59
N TRP A 113 0.42 10.30 -7.62
CA TRP A 113 1.18 9.65 -6.55
C TRP A 113 2.08 8.54 -7.06
N LEU A 114 1.60 7.71 -7.99
CA LEU A 114 2.40 6.66 -8.60
C LEU A 114 3.56 7.24 -9.42
N ALA A 115 3.33 8.33 -10.17
CA ALA A 115 4.37 9.05 -10.92
C ALA A 115 5.44 9.63 -9.98
N THR A 116 5.02 10.29 -8.91
CA THR A 116 5.93 10.80 -7.87
C THR A 116 6.75 9.66 -7.25
N ALA A 117 6.11 8.54 -6.90
CA ALA A 117 6.80 7.39 -6.32
C ALA A 117 7.83 6.79 -7.29
N LEU A 118 7.52 6.71 -8.58
CA LEU A 118 8.46 6.25 -9.61
C LEU A 118 9.66 7.20 -9.74
N ALA A 119 9.43 8.51 -9.86
CA ALA A 119 10.50 9.49 -9.98
C ALA A 119 11.45 9.48 -8.77
N THR A 120 10.92 9.29 -7.57
CA THR A 120 11.66 9.35 -6.29
C THR A 120 12.33 8.04 -5.87
N SER A 121 11.93 6.91 -6.46
CA SER A 121 12.58 5.61 -6.25
C SER A 121 14.06 5.59 -6.70
N SER A 122 14.51 6.69 -7.32
CA SER A 122 15.91 7.00 -7.60
C SER A 122 16.73 7.59 -6.43
N GLY A 123 16.16 7.90 -5.24
CA GLY A 123 17.02 8.22 -4.08
C GLY A 123 16.53 8.99 -2.84
N THR A 124 15.24 9.23 -2.55
CA THR A 124 14.87 9.91 -1.28
C THR A 124 13.55 9.44 -0.63
N THR A 125 13.59 9.22 0.68
CA THR A 125 12.48 8.73 1.54
C THR A 125 11.49 9.82 2.00
N ALA A 126 11.65 11.07 1.55
CA ALA A 126 10.93 12.22 2.10
C ALA A 126 9.45 12.35 1.66
N HIS A 127 8.93 11.46 0.80
CA HIS A 127 7.60 11.62 0.18
C HIS A 127 6.53 10.62 0.66
N SER A 128 6.84 9.79 1.66
CA SER A 128 5.85 8.92 2.32
C SER A 128 4.70 9.67 3.01
N ARG A 129 4.75 11.01 3.07
CA ARG A 129 3.75 11.85 3.75
C ARG A 129 2.76 12.57 2.82
N GLU A 130 3.00 12.63 1.50
CA GLU A 130 2.11 13.37 0.59
C GLU A 130 0.65 12.84 0.61
N PRO A 131 0.40 11.51 0.57
CA PRO A 131 -0.96 10.98 0.66
C PRO A 131 -1.64 11.35 1.98
N ALA A 132 -0.94 11.24 3.10
CA ALA A 132 -1.46 11.61 4.42
C ALA A 132 -1.89 13.09 4.50
N ILE A 133 -1.04 14.00 4.00
CA ILE A 133 -1.32 15.45 3.99
C ILE A 133 -2.54 15.77 3.13
N LEU A 134 -2.61 15.21 1.91
CA LEU A 134 -3.70 15.49 0.98
C LEU A 134 -5.03 14.89 1.44
N LEU A 135 -5.00 13.70 2.08
CA LEU A 135 -6.19 13.12 2.68
C LEU A 135 -6.68 13.98 3.85
N ALA A 136 -5.77 14.45 4.71
CA ALA A 136 -6.13 15.36 5.81
C ALA A 136 -6.73 16.67 5.30
N ALA A 137 -6.12 17.30 4.30
CA ALA A 137 -6.62 18.55 3.71
C ALA A 137 -8.02 18.42 3.08
N ARG A 138 -8.40 17.20 2.64
CA ARG A 138 -9.72 16.90 2.07
C ARG A 138 -10.72 16.35 3.09
N GLY A 139 -10.32 16.14 4.34
CA GLY A 139 -11.14 15.47 5.36
C GLY A 139 -11.39 13.99 5.04
N TRP A 140 -10.48 13.34 4.31
CA TRP A 140 -10.61 11.95 3.85
C TRP A 140 -9.79 10.95 4.66
N THR A 141 -9.07 11.37 5.69
CA THR A 141 -8.21 10.49 6.50
C THR A 141 -8.95 9.28 7.09
N GLY A 142 -10.24 9.42 7.42
CA GLY A 142 -11.11 8.33 7.89
C GLY A 142 -12.14 7.86 6.86
N ASN A 143 -12.08 8.34 5.61
CA ASN A 143 -13.06 8.00 4.59
C ASN A 143 -12.69 6.67 3.92
N SER A 144 -13.22 5.58 4.48
CA SER A 144 -12.96 4.20 4.07
C SER A 144 -13.24 3.94 2.58
N LEU A 145 -14.32 4.50 2.04
CA LEU A 145 -14.67 4.39 0.63
C LEU A 145 -13.65 5.08 -0.28
N ARG A 146 -13.18 6.27 0.11
CA ARG A 146 -12.17 7.02 -0.67
C ARG A 146 -10.81 6.34 -0.63
N ILE A 147 -10.37 5.88 0.54
CA ILE A 147 -9.12 5.14 0.67
C ILE A 147 -9.15 3.86 -0.16
N THR A 148 -10.24 3.11 -0.07
CA THR A 148 -10.49 1.91 -0.90
C THR A 148 -10.39 2.22 -2.40
N SER A 149 -11.10 3.25 -2.86
CA SER A 149 -11.08 3.67 -4.27
C SER A 149 -9.65 4.00 -4.74
N LEU A 150 -8.89 4.74 -3.92
CA LEU A 150 -7.51 5.13 -4.24
C LEU A 150 -6.56 3.93 -4.27
N VAL A 151 -6.69 2.97 -3.35
CA VAL A 151 -5.92 1.70 -3.38
C VAL A 151 -6.15 0.96 -4.69
N LEU A 152 -7.43 0.80 -5.10
CA LEU A 152 -7.77 0.14 -6.36
C LEU A 152 -7.25 0.92 -7.58
N ALA A 153 -7.40 2.24 -7.59
CA ALA A 153 -6.95 3.12 -8.66
C ALA A 153 -5.44 2.98 -8.92
N VAL A 154 -4.62 2.98 -7.86
CA VAL A 154 -3.16 2.82 -7.94
C VAL A 154 -2.79 1.52 -8.63
N VAL A 155 -3.42 0.41 -8.23
CA VAL A 155 -3.13 -0.93 -8.75
C VAL A 155 -3.58 -1.07 -10.20
N CYS A 156 -4.79 -0.61 -10.51
CA CYS A 156 -5.32 -0.62 -11.87
C CYS A 156 -4.40 0.13 -12.83
N LEU A 157 -3.94 1.33 -12.46
CA LEU A 157 -2.99 2.10 -13.27
C LEU A 157 -1.68 1.35 -13.47
N ALA A 158 -1.09 0.83 -12.38
CA ALA A 158 0.19 0.12 -12.44
C ALA A 158 0.13 -1.15 -13.30
N VAL A 159 -0.89 -1.99 -13.13
CA VAL A 159 -1.10 -3.19 -13.95
C VAL A 159 -1.30 -2.81 -15.42
N HIS A 160 -2.12 -1.79 -15.68
CA HIS A 160 -2.40 -1.36 -17.05
C HIS A 160 -1.13 -0.86 -17.76
N SER A 161 -0.34 0.00 -17.10
CA SER A 161 0.95 0.47 -17.63
C SER A 161 1.90 -0.69 -17.96
N VAL A 162 2.03 -1.66 -17.06
CA VAL A 162 2.85 -2.86 -17.31
C VAL A 162 2.33 -3.70 -18.47
N SER A 163 1.01 -3.86 -18.57
CA SER A 163 0.36 -4.62 -19.65
C SER A 163 0.59 -3.96 -21.01
N VAL A 164 0.38 -2.65 -21.13
CA VAL A 164 0.58 -1.90 -22.38
C VAL A 164 2.05 -1.96 -22.82
N ALA A 165 2.99 -1.79 -21.89
CA ALA A 165 4.41 -1.89 -22.19
C ALA A 165 4.82 -3.26 -22.75
N LYS A 166 4.23 -4.35 -22.25
CA LYS A 166 4.48 -5.71 -22.76
C LYS A 166 4.05 -5.86 -24.22
N HIS A 167 2.96 -5.21 -24.63
CA HIS A 167 2.46 -5.28 -26.00
C HIS A 167 3.28 -4.43 -26.98
N ARG A 168 3.87 -3.32 -26.53
CA ARG A 168 4.75 -2.47 -27.37
C ARG A 168 6.09 -3.10 -27.74
N ARG A 169 6.53 -4.14 -27.02
CA ARG A 169 7.83 -4.82 -27.23
C ARG A 169 7.73 -6.11 -28.06
N ARG A 170 6.55 -6.44 -28.58
CA ARG A 170 6.31 -7.58 -29.47
C ARG A 170 6.09 -7.09 -30.89
#